data_AF-A0A183U019-F1
#
_entry.id   AF-A0A183U019-F1
#
_cell.length_a   1.000
_cell.length_b   1.000
_cell.length_c   1.000
_cell.angle_alpha   90.00
_cell.angle_beta   90.00
_cell.angle_gamma   90.00
#
_symmetry.space_group_name_H-M   'P 1'
#
loop_
_entity.id
_entity.type
_entity.pdbx_description
1 polymer ?
#
loop_
_entity_poly.entity_id
_entity_poly.type
_entity_poly.pdbx_seq_one_letter_code
_entity_poly.pdbx_strand_id
1 'polypeptide(L)'
;MVGGNGYGETSDKELFIRWMQLNQFLLSIQFSYTPWEYDKETSGIFTEMMEVRRNLIDHLLDACKSSCFTGEPVICPMWFLSDSMDALSCSDQFIVNNRLIVAPVVQKGVTSRSVFLPEGTWKYALTQQNYIGPIKITISAPLIASVPYFIRVD
;
A
#
# COMPACT_ATOMS: atom_id res chain seq x y z
N MET A 1 -7.01 -9.50 8.95
CA MET A 1 -6.70 -10.90 8.58
C MET A 1 -6.62 -11.01 7.07
N VAL A 2 -5.49 -11.45 6.55
CA VAL A 2 -5.28 -11.71 5.12
C VAL A 2 -5.97 -13.02 4.75
N GLY A 3 -6.74 -13.01 3.67
CA GLY A 3 -7.49 -14.17 3.17
C GLY A 3 -8.89 -14.34 3.75
N GLY A 4 -9.41 -13.33 4.46
CA GLY A 4 -10.75 -13.37 5.08
C GLY A 4 -10.70 -13.74 6.56
N ASN A 5 -11.81 -14.26 7.08
CA ASN A 5 -11.98 -14.60 8.50
C ASN A 5 -11.78 -16.09 8.82
N GLY A 6 -11.51 -16.93 7.82
CA GLY A 6 -11.27 -18.37 8.00
C GLY A 6 -12.53 -19.21 8.26
N TYR A 7 -13.73 -18.62 8.21
CA TYR A 7 -15.00 -19.31 8.52
C TYR A 7 -15.74 -19.84 7.28
N GLY A 8 -15.03 -20.12 6.17
CA GLY A 8 -15.68 -20.55 4.94
C GLY A 8 -14.70 -20.73 3.78
N GLU A 9 -15.14 -20.34 2.58
CA GLU A 9 -14.36 -20.45 1.35
C GLU A 9 -13.12 -19.57 1.38
N THR A 10 -12.02 -20.11 0.85
CA THR A 10 -10.78 -19.38 0.63
C THR A 10 -11.02 -18.27 -0.40
N SER A 11 -10.43 -17.09 -0.18
CA SER A 11 -10.44 -16.02 -1.17
C SER A 11 -9.81 -16.48 -2.48
N ASP A 12 -10.20 -15.91 -3.62
CA ASP A 12 -9.48 -16.18 -4.85
C ASP A 12 -8.04 -15.64 -4.79
N LYS A 13 -7.17 -16.21 -5.63
CA LYS A 13 -5.73 -15.93 -5.64
C LYS A 13 -5.41 -14.45 -5.84
N GLU A 14 -6.14 -13.76 -6.73
CA GLU A 14 -5.90 -12.35 -7.00
C GLU A 14 -6.23 -11.52 -5.76
N LEU A 15 -7.40 -11.75 -5.17
CA LEU A 15 -7.81 -11.08 -3.94
C LEU A 15 -6.80 -11.33 -2.81
N PHE A 16 -6.35 -12.58 -2.63
CA PHE A 16 -5.36 -12.92 -1.60
C PHE A 16 -4.04 -12.17 -1.80
N ILE A 17 -3.51 -12.14 -3.03
CA ILE A 17 -2.27 -11.41 -3.35
C ILE A 17 -2.45 -9.91 -3.15
N ARG A 18 -3.54 -9.29 -3.65
CA ARG A 18 -3.83 -7.86 -3.44
C ARG A 18 -3.94 -7.50 -1.96
N TRP A 19 -4.52 -8.39 -1.16
CA TRP A 19 -4.63 -8.21 0.27
C TRP A 19 -3.27 -8.26 0.96
N MET A 20 -2.41 -9.22 0.57
CA MET A 20 -1.02 -9.27 1.03
C MET A 20 -0.23 -8.01 0.63
N GLN A 21 -0.35 -7.57 -0.63
CA GLN A 21 0.29 -6.35 -1.14
C GLN A 21 -0.05 -5.15 -0.23
N LEU A 22 -1.34 -4.95 0.09
CA LEU A 22 -1.81 -3.88 0.97
C LEU A 22 -1.21 -4.00 2.38
N ASN A 23 -1.17 -5.20 2.95
CA ASN A 23 -0.69 -5.43 4.32
C ASN A 23 0.82 -5.15 4.50
N GLN A 24 1.61 -5.11 3.41
CA GLN A 24 3.02 -4.70 3.48
C GLN A 24 3.23 -3.31 4.08
N PHE A 25 2.22 -2.45 4.01
CA PHE A 25 2.26 -1.06 4.47
C PHE A 25 1.42 -0.84 5.73
N LEU A 26 0.74 -1.87 6.23
CA LEU A 26 0.03 -1.83 7.50
C LEU A 26 0.96 -2.22 8.66
N LEU A 27 0.54 -1.88 9.88
CA LEU A 27 1.36 -2.09 11.09
C LEU A 27 1.59 -3.55 11.43
N SER A 28 0.62 -4.41 11.14
CA SER A 28 0.70 -5.85 11.38
C SER A 28 0.20 -6.63 10.17
N ILE A 29 0.74 -7.83 10.02
CA ILE A 29 0.26 -8.80 9.04
C ILE A 29 -0.17 -10.03 9.82
N GLN A 30 -1.45 -10.38 9.69
CA GLN A 30 -2.04 -11.55 10.30
C GLN A 30 -2.71 -12.37 9.20
N PHE A 31 -2.34 -13.64 9.09
CA PHE A 31 -2.89 -14.55 8.10
C PHE A 31 -3.99 -15.42 8.72
N SER A 32 -5.14 -15.52 8.04
CA SER A 32 -6.11 -16.58 8.28
C SER A 32 -5.85 -17.80 7.39
N TYR A 33 -5.36 -17.54 6.18
CA TYR A 33 -4.80 -18.55 5.28
C TYR A 33 -3.39 -18.13 4.92
N THR A 34 -2.50 -19.10 4.84
CA THR A 34 -1.08 -18.89 4.60
C THR A 34 -0.77 -18.93 3.10
N PRO A 35 0.30 -18.23 2.64
CA PRO A 35 0.62 -18.17 1.21
C PRO A 35 0.91 -19.53 0.55
N TRP A 36 1.42 -20.49 1.32
CA TRP A 36 1.75 -21.84 0.83
C TRP A 36 0.53 -22.77 0.71
N GLU A 37 -0.64 -22.36 1.18
CA GLU A 37 -1.90 -23.08 0.94
C GLU A 37 -2.50 -22.82 -0.45
N TYR A 38 -2.02 -21.79 -1.17
CA TYR A 38 -2.50 -21.43 -2.51
C TYR A 38 -1.71 -22.16 -3.61
N ASP A 39 -0.53 -21.64 -3.97
CA ASP A 39 0.36 -22.24 -4.96
C ASP A 39 1.79 -21.69 -4.84
N LYS A 40 2.70 -22.27 -5.65
CA LYS A 40 4.12 -21.88 -5.67
C LYS A 40 4.32 -20.43 -6.11
N GLU A 41 3.52 -19.92 -7.04
CA GLU A 41 3.62 -18.55 -7.53
C GLU A 41 3.24 -17.56 -6.42
N THR A 42 2.15 -17.82 -5.71
CA THR A 42 1.68 -17.01 -4.56
C THR A 42 2.72 -16.99 -3.44
N SER A 43 3.35 -18.14 -3.18
CA SER A 43 4.43 -18.28 -2.20
C SER A 43 5.70 -17.51 -2.61
N GLY A 44 6.06 -17.56 -3.90
CA GLY A 44 7.17 -16.80 -4.46
C GLY A 44 6.94 -15.30 -4.34
N ILE A 45 5.76 -14.84 -4.77
CA ILE A 45 5.33 -13.45 -4.61
C ILE A 45 5.43 -13.05 -3.15
N PHE A 46 4.85 -13.81 -2.21
CA PHE A 46 4.94 -13.51 -0.78
C PHE A 46 6.38 -13.34 -0.27
N THR A 47 7.32 -14.15 -0.76
CA THR A 47 8.73 -14.04 -0.37
C THR A 47 9.30 -12.68 -0.77
N GLU A 48 9.10 -12.28 -2.03
CA GLU A 48 9.50 -10.96 -2.53
C GLU A 48 8.78 -9.82 -1.79
N MET A 49 7.50 -10.00 -1.44
CA MET A 49 6.72 -9.03 -0.65
C MET A 49 7.35 -8.77 0.73
N MET A 50 7.88 -9.81 1.37
CA MET A 50 8.53 -9.69 2.68
C MET A 50 9.89 -9.00 2.58
N GLU A 51 10.58 -9.09 1.45
CA GLU A 51 11.77 -8.28 1.19
C GLU A 51 11.43 -6.80 1.05
N VAL A 52 10.36 -6.46 0.31
CA VAL A 52 9.86 -5.08 0.22
C VAL A 52 9.51 -4.54 1.60
N ARG A 53 8.75 -5.30 2.41
CA ARG A 53 8.39 -4.89 3.78
C ARG A 53 9.62 -4.75 4.67
N ARG A 54 10.62 -5.61 4.55
CA ARG A 54 11.88 -5.52 5.32
C ARG A 54 12.58 -4.19 5.08
N ASN A 55 12.59 -3.71 3.84
CA ASN A 55 13.17 -2.40 3.50
C ASN A 55 12.34 -1.22 4.02
N LEU A 56 11.05 -1.43 4.30
CA LEU A 56 10.13 -0.40 4.80
C LEU A 56 9.95 -0.43 6.32
N ILE A 57 10.46 -1.45 7.03
CA ILE A 57 10.13 -1.67 8.43
C ILE A 57 10.60 -0.51 9.31
N ASP A 58 11.77 0.06 9.03
CA ASP A 58 12.29 1.21 9.77
C ASP A 58 11.39 2.44 9.60
N HIS A 59 10.89 2.69 8.39
CA HIS A 59 9.92 3.75 8.12
C HIS A 59 8.61 3.56 8.90
N LEU A 60 8.11 2.32 8.98
CA LEU A 60 6.90 1.99 9.75
C LEU A 60 7.12 2.14 11.26
N LEU A 61 8.29 1.74 11.76
CA LEU A 61 8.63 1.90 13.18
C LEU A 61 8.78 3.37 13.56
N ASP A 62 9.41 4.17 12.71
CA ASP A 62 9.54 5.61 12.93
C ASP A 62 8.18 6.31 12.85
N ALA A 63 7.29 5.86 11.96
CA ALA A 63 5.90 6.28 11.94
C ALA A 63 5.17 5.99 13.25
N CYS A 64 5.31 4.77 13.80
CA CYS A 64 4.75 4.41 15.10
C CYS A 64 5.31 5.27 16.24
N LYS A 65 6.63 5.50 16.27
CA LYS A 65 7.26 6.37 17.27
C LYS A 65 6.68 7.78 17.18
N SER A 66 6.63 8.36 15.99
CA SER A 66 6.07 9.69 15.74
C SER A 66 4.64 9.79 16.26
N SER A 67 3.80 8.80 15.93
CA SER A 67 2.41 8.71 16.40
C SER A 67 2.30 8.70 17.93
N CYS A 68 3.19 8.01 18.65
CA CYS A 68 3.22 8.04 20.11
C CYS A 68 3.54 9.43 20.70
N PHE A 69 4.29 10.27 19.99
CA PHE A 69 4.65 11.62 20.44
C PHE A 69 3.63 12.68 20.03
N THR A 70 3.09 12.61 18.81
CA THR A 70 2.20 13.64 18.24
C THR A 70 0.72 13.36 18.46
N GLY A 71 0.34 12.08 18.63
CA GLY A 71 -1.05 11.63 18.65
C GLY A 71 -1.68 11.48 17.26
N GLU A 72 -0.96 11.81 16.18
CA GLU A 72 -1.43 11.59 14.81
C GLU A 72 -1.42 10.09 14.48
N PRO A 73 -2.41 9.57 13.72
CA PRO A 73 -2.42 8.16 13.34
C PRO A 73 -1.26 7.84 12.39
N VAL A 74 -0.71 6.62 12.47
CA VAL A 74 0.35 6.17 11.55
C VAL A 74 -0.16 6.12 10.11
N ILE A 75 -1.40 5.63 9.95
CA ILE A 75 -2.06 5.48 8.66
C ILE A 75 -3.13 6.54 8.56
N CYS A 76 -2.95 7.46 7.62
CA CYS A 76 -3.85 8.59 7.44
C CYS A 76 -4.57 8.51 6.10
N PRO A 77 -5.81 8.97 6.00
CA PRO A 77 -6.47 9.22 4.72
C PRO A 77 -5.84 10.41 3.99
N MET A 78 -6.00 10.46 2.66
CA MET A 78 -5.36 11.46 1.79
C MET A 78 -5.61 12.92 2.21
N TRP A 79 -6.76 13.19 2.83
CA TRP A 79 -7.11 14.54 3.27
C TRP A 79 -6.25 15.10 4.42
N PHE A 80 -5.37 14.29 5.01
CA PHE A 80 -4.32 14.78 5.91
C PHE A 80 -3.27 15.64 5.20
N LEU A 81 -3.08 15.48 3.88
CA LEU A 81 -2.08 16.22 3.10
C LEU A 81 -2.67 17.21 2.11
N SER A 82 -4.00 17.21 1.90
CA SER A 82 -4.66 18.11 0.95
C SER A 82 -6.15 18.22 1.25
N ASP A 83 -6.70 19.42 1.10
CA ASP A 83 -8.13 19.72 1.18
C ASP A 83 -8.87 19.61 -0.17
N SER A 84 -8.17 19.17 -1.23
CA SER A 84 -8.75 19.01 -2.56
C SER A 84 -9.85 17.95 -2.59
N MET A 85 -10.79 18.08 -3.53
CA MET A 85 -11.87 17.10 -3.71
C MET A 85 -11.33 15.69 -3.98
N ASP A 86 -10.21 15.56 -4.70
CA ASP A 86 -9.55 14.27 -4.94
C ASP A 86 -9.08 13.62 -3.64
N ALA A 87 -8.53 14.39 -2.69
CA ALA A 87 -8.09 13.89 -1.40
C ALA A 87 -9.26 13.57 -0.46
N LEU A 88 -10.29 14.42 -0.43
CA LEU A 88 -11.48 14.25 0.40
C LEU A 88 -12.35 13.05 -0.02
N SER A 89 -12.42 12.76 -1.32
CA SER A 89 -13.20 11.63 -1.85
C SER A 89 -12.40 10.33 -1.98
N CYS A 90 -11.10 10.34 -1.66
CA CYS A 90 -10.25 9.17 -1.79
C CYS A 90 -10.55 8.12 -0.71
N SER A 91 -10.92 6.92 -1.16
CA SER A 91 -11.16 5.75 -0.30
C SER A 91 -10.20 4.59 -0.56
N ASP A 92 -9.28 4.75 -1.51
CA ASP A 92 -8.42 3.67 -2.01
C ASP A 92 -6.94 4.05 -2.06
N GLN A 93 -6.55 5.17 -1.47
CA GLN A 93 -5.16 5.53 -1.17
C GLN A 93 -5.04 5.91 0.30
N PHE A 94 -3.87 5.70 0.87
CA PHE A 94 -3.58 6.13 2.24
C PHE A 94 -2.14 6.60 2.37
N ILE A 95 -1.90 7.35 3.44
CA ILE A 95 -0.61 7.91 3.80
C ILE A 95 -0.03 7.12 4.96
N VAL A 96 1.29 6.94 4.97
CA VAL A 96 2.02 6.50 6.16
C VAL A 96 2.95 7.62 6.63
N ASN A 97 2.69 8.15 7.83
CA ASN A 97 3.49 9.19 8.50
C ASN A 97 3.95 10.31 7.56
N ASN A 98 3.02 10.91 6.80
CA ASN A 98 3.19 12.01 5.84
C ASN A 98 4.22 11.86 4.70
N ARG A 99 4.99 10.76 4.66
CA ARG A 99 6.09 10.57 3.69
C ARG A 99 5.82 9.50 2.64
N LEU A 100 4.89 8.58 2.90
CA LEU A 100 4.52 7.55 1.94
C LEU A 100 3.08 7.73 1.51
N ILE A 101 2.80 7.61 0.21
CA ILE A 101 1.46 7.41 -0.33
C ILE A 101 1.40 6.00 -0.89
N VAL A 102 0.42 5.23 -0.46
CA VAL A 102 0.22 3.84 -0.85
C VAL A 102 -1.09 3.73 -1.63
N ALA A 103 -1.03 3.10 -2.79
CA ALA A 103 -2.15 3.01 -3.73
C ALA A 103 -2.45 1.54 -4.10
N PRO A 104 -3.10 0.76 -3.20
CA PRO A 104 -3.48 -0.63 -3.46
C PRO A 104 -4.55 -0.80 -4.55
N VAL A 105 -4.53 -1.90 -5.30
CA VAL A 105 -5.66 -2.24 -6.18
C VAL A 105 -6.73 -2.98 -5.38
N VAL A 106 -7.96 -2.47 -5.40
CA VAL A 106 -9.10 -2.98 -4.60
C VAL A 106 -10.25 -3.53 -5.46
N GLN A 107 -10.07 -3.57 -6.78
CA GLN A 107 -11.04 -4.10 -7.73
C GLN A 107 -10.42 -5.27 -8.51
N LYS A 108 -11.20 -6.34 -8.70
CA LYS A 108 -10.78 -7.56 -9.39
C LYS A 108 -10.47 -7.31 -10.87
N GLY A 109 -9.42 -7.92 -11.40
CA GLY A 109 -8.99 -7.82 -12.79
C GLY A 109 -8.27 -6.52 -13.16
N VAL A 110 -8.13 -5.58 -12.22
CA VAL A 110 -7.51 -4.29 -12.48
C VAL A 110 -6.00 -4.39 -12.41
N THR A 111 -5.32 -3.93 -13.46
CA THR A 111 -3.85 -3.95 -13.61
C THR A 111 -3.22 -2.57 -13.76
N SER A 112 -4.02 -1.51 -13.70
CA SER A 112 -3.57 -0.13 -13.62
C SER A 112 -4.59 0.69 -12.85
N ARG A 113 -4.18 1.78 -12.21
CA ARG A 113 -5.10 2.62 -11.43
C ARG A 113 -4.73 4.09 -11.48
N SER A 114 -5.72 4.94 -11.24
CA SER A 114 -5.50 6.34 -10.96
C SER A 114 -4.92 6.53 -9.56
N VAL A 115 -3.97 7.44 -9.43
CA VAL A 115 -3.28 7.82 -8.20
C VAL A 115 -3.29 9.34 -8.13
N PHE A 116 -3.84 9.90 -7.05
CA PHE A 116 -3.67 11.32 -6.73
C PHE A 116 -2.42 11.50 -5.87
N LEU A 117 -1.60 12.50 -6.22
CA LEU A 117 -0.45 12.97 -5.46
C LEU A 117 -0.69 14.44 -5.09
N PRO A 118 -0.68 14.81 -3.81
CA PRO A 118 -0.84 16.18 -3.36
C PRO A 118 0.44 16.99 -3.64
N GLU A 119 0.43 18.27 -3.27
CA GLU A 119 1.60 19.15 -3.39
C GLU A 119 2.88 18.52 -2.81
N GLY A 120 3.99 18.71 -3.52
CA GLY A 120 5.30 18.16 -3.18
C GLY A 120 5.86 17.26 -4.27
N THR A 121 7.08 16.79 -4.04
CA THR A 121 7.80 15.90 -4.95
C THR A 121 7.72 14.46 -4.46
N TRP A 122 7.19 13.59 -5.30
CA TRP A 122 6.88 12.20 -4.98
C TRP A 122 7.64 11.25 -5.91
N LYS A 123 8.50 10.41 -5.34
CA LYS A 123 9.26 9.41 -6.05
C LYS A 123 8.51 8.08 -6.07
N TYR A 124 8.19 7.59 -7.26
CA TYR A 124 7.58 6.28 -7.44
C TYR A 124 8.61 5.19 -7.14
N ALA A 125 8.35 4.34 -6.14
CA ALA A 125 9.36 3.41 -5.66
C ALA A 125 9.73 2.29 -6.66
N LEU A 126 8.82 1.89 -7.56
CA LEU A 126 9.11 0.80 -8.51
C LEU A 126 9.95 1.26 -9.71
N THR A 127 9.76 2.48 -10.19
CA THR A 127 10.48 3.01 -11.38
C THR A 127 11.51 4.06 -11.03
N GLN A 128 11.54 4.51 -9.78
CA GLN A 128 12.37 5.61 -9.27
C GLN A 128 12.07 6.97 -9.92
N GLN A 129 11.01 7.08 -10.72
CA GLN A 129 10.59 8.31 -11.38
C GLN A 129 9.98 9.30 -10.37
N ASN A 130 10.34 10.57 -10.49
CA ASN A 130 9.75 11.66 -9.70
C ASN A 130 8.52 12.25 -10.39
N TYR A 131 7.53 12.62 -9.57
CA TYR A 131 6.32 13.31 -9.95
C TYR A 131 6.17 14.55 -9.07
N ILE A 132 5.80 15.68 -9.68
CA ILE A 132 5.52 16.92 -8.96
C ILE A 132 4.01 17.05 -8.87
N GLY A 133 3.49 17.04 -7.64
CA GLY A 133 2.07 17.29 -7.39
C GLY A 133 1.74 18.78 -7.25
N PRO A 134 0.45 19.14 -7.21
CA PRO A 134 -0.70 18.25 -7.21
C PRO A 134 -1.00 17.68 -8.61
N ILE A 135 -1.13 16.36 -8.72
CA ILE A 135 -1.40 15.68 -10.00
C ILE A 135 -2.16 14.37 -9.81
N LYS A 136 -2.96 14.01 -10.81
CA LYS A 136 -3.58 12.69 -10.94
C LYS A 136 -2.98 11.94 -12.11
N ILE A 137 -2.37 10.78 -11.82
CA ILE A 137 -1.63 9.97 -12.80
C ILE A 137 -2.19 8.55 -12.86
N THR A 138 -2.10 7.92 -14.04
CA THR A 138 -2.42 6.50 -14.19
C THR A 138 -1.14 5.69 -14.07
N ILE A 139 -1.13 4.70 -13.17
CA ILE A 139 0.05 3.90 -12.85
C ILE A 139 -0.25 2.43 -13.07
N SER A 140 0.71 1.73 -13.68
CA SER A 140 0.67 0.27 -13.81
C SER A 140 0.75 -0.37 -12.43
N ALA A 141 -0.15 -1.32 -12.18
CA ALA A 141 -0.30 -2.04 -10.93
C ALA A 141 -0.48 -3.55 -11.20
N PRO A 142 0.52 -4.23 -11.79
CA PRO A 142 0.42 -5.66 -12.06
C PRO A 142 0.35 -6.47 -10.76
N LEU A 143 -0.01 -7.74 -10.87
CA LEU A 143 -0.11 -8.65 -9.72
C LEU A 143 1.27 -9.20 -9.31
N ILE A 144 2.15 -8.29 -8.86
CA ILE A 144 3.54 -8.58 -8.47
C ILE A 144 3.75 -8.43 -6.94
N ALA A 145 4.99 -8.42 -6.49
CA ALA A 145 5.34 -8.34 -5.08
C ALA A 145 5.06 -7.00 -4.38
N SER A 146 4.56 -5.96 -5.03
CA SER A 146 4.28 -4.69 -4.35
C SER A 146 3.09 -3.94 -4.95
N VAL A 147 2.43 -3.13 -4.11
CA VAL A 147 1.49 -2.09 -4.56
C VAL A 147 2.25 -0.93 -5.19
N PRO A 148 1.61 -0.10 -6.02
CA PRO A 148 2.12 1.23 -6.29
C PRO A 148 2.23 2.06 -5.00
N TYR A 149 3.43 2.56 -4.71
CA TYR A 149 3.65 3.51 -3.60
C TYR A 149 4.71 4.55 -3.93
N PHE A 150 4.58 5.71 -3.30
CA PHE A 150 5.35 6.90 -3.56
C PHE A 150 5.98 7.41 -2.27
N ILE A 151 7.23 7.85 -2.37
CA ILE A 151 8.01 8.37 -1.26
C ILE A 151 8.21 9.87 -1.50
N ARG A 152 7.86 10.68 -0.52
CA ARG A 152 8.13 12.13 -0.54
C ARG A 152 9.64 12.38 -0.49
N VAL A 153 10.14 13.26 -1.35
CA VAL A 153 11.60 13.55 -1.47
C VAL A 153 12.00 14.97 -1.11
N ASP A 154 11.04 15.85 -0.86
CA ASP A 154 11.27 17.21 -0.33
C ASP A 154 11.02 17.31 1.19
#